data_AF-V9L8D1-F1
#
_entry.id   AF-V9L8D1-F1
#
_cell.length_a   1.000
_cell.length_b   1.000
_cell.length_c   1.000
_cell.angle_alpha   90.00
_cell.angle_beta   90.00
_cell.angle_gamma   90.00
#
_symmetry.space_group_name_H-M   'P 1'
#
loop_
_entity.id
_entity.type
_entity.pdbx_description
1 polymer ?
#
loop_
_entity_poly.entity_id
_entity_poly.type
_entity_poly.pdbx_seq_one_letter_code
_entity_poly.pdbx_strand_id
1 'polypeptide(L)'
;MSPCDKYRAKSRKPYKLVVQMIKLIAVTAQLILFGLSNQMVVNFAEENTQTFKHLFLKDYADGSDETHAVYTQDDVYSSLFYIIEQFLALQNMTLGTYAYVIENENHTALELCQQFYKKGQINPANDTFNINPLVQTECIGVSPSTLTHPTEVRMYRNFTLKFYKLINVSIRFKLKAINIQTIINHEIPDCYTFKIQILFDNKAHSGRIKVSLDNDVVIKECMDHSVLGYGPNDYKLLIFD
;
A
#
# COMPACT_ATOMS: atom_id res chain seq x y z
N MET A 1 1.52 51.94 -26.36
CA MET A 1 0.05 51.95 -26.13
C MET A 1 -0.37 50.61 -25.55
N SER A 2 -0.85 50.63 -24.31
CA SER A 2 -1.47 49.49 -23.65
C SER A 2 -2.71 49.01 -24.45
N PRO A 3 -3.18 47.77 -24.22
CA PRO A 3 -4.41 47.28 -24.84
C PRO A 3 -5.62 48.18 -24.57
N CYS A 4 -5.67 48.80 -23.38
CA CYS A 4 -6.68 49.79 -22.99
C CYS A 4 -6.56 51.08 -23.81
N ASP A 5 -5.33 51.54 -24.08
CA ASP A 5 -5.09 52.72 -24.94
C ASP A 5 -5.52 52.47 -26.39
N LYS A 6 -5.35 51.24 -26.89
CA LYS A 6 -5.79 50.85 -28.24
C LYS A 6 -7.32 50.75 -28.37
N TYR A 7 -8.02 50.36 -27.31
CA TYR A 7 -9.48 50.39 -27.27
C TYR A 7 -9.99 51.83 -27.25
N ARG A 8 -9.37 52.71 -26.44
CA ARG A 8 -9.75 54.12 -26.29
C ARG A 8 -9.47 54.96 -27.54
N ALA A 9 -8.42 54.64 -28.30
CA ALA A 9 -8.01 55.41 -29.48
C ALA A 9 -8.64 54.95 -30.81
N LYS A 10 -9.08 53.68 -30.92
CA LYS A 10 -9.57 53.10 -32.20
C LYS A 10 -10.86 52.29 -32.10
N SER A 11 -11.54 52.25 -30.94
CA SER A 11 -12.74 51.43 -30.68
C SER A 11 -12.59 49.94 -31.03
N ARG A 12 -11.36 49.42 -31.07
CA ARG A 12 -11.10 48.03 -31.45
C ARG A 12 -11.36 47.12 -30.24
N LYS A 13 -12.51 46.44 -30.22
CA LYS A 13 -12.95 45.53 -29.15
C LYS A 13 -11.82 44.56 -28.72
N PRO A 14 -11.49 44.47 -27.42
CA PRO A 14 -10.31 43.75 -26.94
C PRO A 14 -10.60 42.24 -26.72
N TYR A 15 -11.09 41.55 -27.76
CA TYR A 15 -11.46 40.13 -27.69
C TYR A 15 -10.33 39.24 -27.16
N LYS A 16 -9.07 39.56 -27.48
CA LYS A 16 -7.89 38.82 -26.99
C LYS A 16 -7.75 38.84 -25.47
N LEU A 17 -8.09 39.96 -24.83
CA LEU A 17 -7.99 40.11 -23.37
C LEU A 17 -9.12 39.32 -22.67
N VAL A 18 -10.33 39.37 -23.22
CA VAL A 18 -11.48 38.59 -22.71
C VAL A 18 -11.20 37.08 -22.80
N VAL A 19 -10.68 36.59 -23.93
CA VAL A 19 -10.31 35.18 -24.09
C VAL A 19 -9.24 34.76 -23.09
N GLN A 20 -8.25 35.62 -22.81
CA GLN A 20 -7.22 35.35 -21.81
C GLN A 20 -7.80 35.27 -20.39
N MET A 21 -8.77 36.12 -20.04
CA MET A 21 -9.44 36.07 -18.74
C MET A 21 -10.29 34.80 -18.57
N ILE A 22 -11.04 34.42 -19.61
CA ILE A 22 -11.81 33.17 -19.61
C ILE A 22 -10.88 31.96 -19.48
N LYS A 23 -9.76 31.94 -20.23
CA LYS A 23 -8.75 30.87 -20.12
C LYS A 23 -8.22 30.75 -18.70
N LEU A 24 -7.90 31.87 -18.04
CA LEU A 24 -7.39 31.84 -16.67
C LEU A 24 -8.41 31.22 -15.71
N ILE A 25 -9.69 31.60 -15.83
CA ILE A 25 -10.76 31.06 -14.99
C ILE A 25 -10.94 29.55 -15.27
N ALA A 26 -10.98 29.15 -16.54
CA ALA A 26 -11.15 27.75 -16.93
C ALA A 26 -10.01 26.86 -16.41
N VAL A 27 -8.74 27.27 -16.61
CA VAL A 27 -7.58 26.52 -16.14
C VAL A 27 -7.54 26.45 -14.61
N THR A 28 -7.89 27.54 -13.93
CA THR A 28 -7.96 27.54 -12.45
C THR A 28 -9.04 26.58 -11.96
N ALA A 29 -10.22 26.57 -12.58
CA ALA A 29 -11.31 25.68 -12.22
C ALA A 29 -10.94 24.19 -12.46
N GLN A 30 -10.35 23.88 -13.61
CA GLN A 30 -9.87 22.55 -13.96
C GLN A 30 -8.85 22.04 -12.93
N LEU A 31 -7.90 22.89 -12.53
CA LEU A 31 -6.88 22.53 -11.54
C LEU A 31 -7.48 22.27 -10.15
N ILE A 32 -8.48 23.04 -9.72
CA ILE A 32 -9.17 22.82 -8.45
C ILE A 32 -9.93 21.49 -8.47
N LEU A 33 -10.70 21.21 -9.52
CA LEU A 33 -11.46 19.97 -9.66
C LEU A 33 -10.54 18.75 -9.68
N PHE A 34 -9.45 18.81 -10.44
CA PHE A 34 -8.43 17.78 -10.47
C PHE A 34 -7.75 17.57 -9.10
N GLY A 35 -7.47 18.67 -8.39
CA GLY A 35 -6.90 18.63 -7.05
C GLY A 35 -7.81 17.92 -6.03
N LEU A 36 -9.11 18.21 -6.05
CA LEU A 36 -10.08 17.61 -5.13
C LEU A 36 -10.26 16.11 -5.37
N SER A 37 -10.31 15.66 -6.63
CA SER A 37 -10.42 14.24 -6.98
C SER A 37 -9.17 13.47 -6.52
N ASN A 38 -7.97 13.98 -6.84
CA ASN A 38 -6.73 13.34 -6.40
C ASN A 38 -6.56 13.33 -4.87
N GLN A 39 -7.00 14.39 -4.19
CA GLN A 39 -6.92 14.44 -2.72
C GLN A 39 -7.76 13.32 -2.09
N MET A 40 -8.95 13.02 -2.62
CA MET A 40 -9.78 11.92 -2.10
C MET A 40 -9.09 10.56 -2.28
N VAL A 41 -8.49 10.32 -3.45
CA VAL A 41 -7.77 9.08 -3.75
C VAL A 41 -6.59 8.88 -2.78
N VAL A 42 -5.79 9.94 -2.58
CA VAL A 42 -4.64 9.91 -1.66
C VAL A 42 -5.10 9.68 -0.23
N ASN A 43 -6.12 10.40 0.23
CA ASN A 43 -6.66 10.24 1.58
C ASN A 43 -7.14 8.80 1.82
N PHE A 44 -7.88 8.20 0.87
CA PHE A 44 -8.33 6.83 1.01
C PHE A 44 -7.15 5.86 1.12
N ALA A 45 -6.12 6.02 0.29
CA ALA A 45 -4.92 5.19 0.36
C ALA A 45 -4.17 5.35 1.70
N GLU A 46 -4.05 6.57 2.22
CA GLU A 46 -3.35 6.88 3.47
C GLU A 46 -4.10 6.31 4.69
N GLU A 47 -5.41 6.50 4.78
CA GLU A 47 -6.26 5.99 5.86
C GLU A 47 -6.25 4.44 5.91
N ASN A 48 -6.30 3.78 4.75
CA ASN A 48 -6.14 2.33 4.68
C ASN A 48 -4.74 1.89 5.11
N THR A 49 -3.69 2.63 4.72
CA THR A 49 -2.31 2.33 5.13
C THR A 49 -2.15 2.42 6.65
N GLN A 50 -2.71 3.45 7.29
CA GLN A 50 -2.72 3.55 8.76
C GLN A 50 -3.49 2.40 9.39
N THR A 51 -4.66 2.05 8.84
CA THR A 51 -5.43 0.88 9.30
C THR A 51 -4.60 -0.40 9.22
N PHE A 52 -3.87 -0.63 8.14
CA PHE A 52 -3.02 -1.82 8.00
C PHE A 52 -1.86 -1.85 9.00
N LYS A 53 -1.26 -0.69 9.32
CA LYS A 53 -0.24 -0.62 10.38
C LYS A 53 -0.82 -1.09 11.71
N HIS A 54 -1.97 -0.57 12.12
CA HIS A 54 -2.63 -0.96 13.37
C HIS A 54 -3.12 -2.42 13.39
N LEU A 55 -3.52 -2.97 12.25
CA LEU A 55 -3.99 -4.37 12.17
C LEU A 55 -2.85 -5.39 12.16
N PHE A 56 -1.76 -5.10 11.45
CA PHE A 56 -0.71 -6.10 11.21
C PHE A 56 0.54 -5.88 12.06
N LEU A 57 0.89 -4.66 12.42
CA LEU A 57 2.07 -4.40 13.26
C LEU A 57 1.68 -4.51 14.74
N LYS A 58 2.21 -5.53 15.40
CA LYS A 58 1.97 -5.78 16.82
C LYS A 58 2.46 -4.59 17.65
N ASP A 59 1.62 -4.11 18.57
CA ASP A 59 1.93 -3.00 19.50
C ASP A 59 2.35 -1.70 18.78
N TYR A 60 1.84 -1.47 17.57
CA TYR A 60 2.08 -0.22 16.83
C TYR A 60 1.41 0.98 17.50
N ALA A 61 2.11 2.11 17.50
CA ALA A 61 1.61 3.39 18.01
C ALA A 61 1.80 4.49 16.96
N ASP A 62 0.87 5.44 16.91
CA ASP A 62 0.93 6.54 15.94
C ASP A 62 2.23 7.35 16.09
N GLY A 63 2.89 7.62 14.96
CA GLY A 63 4.17 8.33 14.92
C GLY A 63 5.40 7.47 15.22
N SER A 64 5.25 6.15 15.45
CA SER A 64 6.38 5.25 15.70
C SER A 64 7.03 4.64 14.44
N ASP A 65 6.65 5.08 13.25
CA ASP A 65 7.10 4.50 11.96
C ASP A 65 8.63 4.34 11.83
N GLU A 66 9.41 5.30 12.34
CA GLU A 66 10.88 5.24 12.26
C GLU A 66 11.52 4.47 13.42
N THR A 67 10.81 4.36 14.54
CA THR A 67 11.33 3.80 15.79
C THR A 67 10.90 2.36 16.01
N HIS A 68 9.80 1.92 15.38
CA HIS A 68 9.21 0.59 15.52
C HIS A 68 10.22 -0.50 15.12
N ALA A 69 10.63 -1.29 16.11
CA ALA A 69 11.69 -2.27 15.98
C ALA A 69 11.55 -3.36 17.05
N VAL A 70 12.11 -4.53 16.76
CA VAL A 70 12.20 -5.67 17.66
C VAL A 70 13.65 -5.99 18.00
N TYR A 71 13.88 -6.50 19.20
CA TYR A 71 15.23 -6.66 19.78
C TYR A 71 15.55 -8.10 20.20
N THR A 72 14.55 -8.97 20.31
CA THR A 72 14.72 -10.38 20.68
C THR A 72 14.25 -11.30 19.57
N GLN A 73 14.78 -12.52 19.54
CA GLN A 73 14.37 -13.53 18.55
C GLN A 73 12.90 -13.94 18.76
N ASP A 74 12.48 -14.05 20.02
CA ASP A 74 11.10 -14.40 20.39
C ASP A 74 10.10 -13.31 19.95
N ASP A 75 10.48 -12.02 20.08
CA ASP A 75 9.64 -10.92 19.60
C ASP A 75 9.51 -10.91 18.07
N VAL A 76 10.57 -11.28 17.34
CA VAL A 76 10.52 -11.42 15.88
C VAL A 76 9.51 -12.51 15.50
N TYR A 77 9.62 -13.71 16.08
CA TYR A 77 8.67 -14.79 15.80
C TYR A 77 7.24 -14.43 16.22
N SER A 78 7.08 -13.83 17.39
CA SER A 78 5.77 -13.38 17.89
C SER A 78 5.13 -12.36 16.95
N SER A 79 5.91 -11.42 16.42
CA SER A 79 5.42 -10.41 15.48
C SER A 79 5.06 -11.04 14.13
N LEU A 80 5.88 -11.97 13.61
CA LEU A 80 5.59 -12.69 12.36
C LEU A 80 4.30 -13.51 12.47
N PHE A 81 4.14 -14.26 13.56
CA PHE A 81 2.94 -15.06 13.76
C PHE A 81 1.71 -14.21 13.99
N TYR A 82 1.83 -13.09 14.72
CA TYR A 82 0.76 -12.12 14.87
C TYR A 82 0.28 -11.63 13.50
N ILE A 83 1.18 -11.18 12.61
CA ILE A 83 0.82 -10.71 11.25
C ILE A 83 0.02 -11.77 10.49
N ILE A 84 0.49 -13.03 10.51
CA ILE A 84 -0.15 -14.12 9.77
C ILE A 84 -1.51 -14.46 10.36
N GLU A 85 -1.64 -14.50 11.69
CA GLU A 85 -2.91 -14.75 12.37
C GLU A 85 -3.94 -13.64 12.10
N GLN A 86 -3.51 -12.38 12.15
CA GLN A 86 -4.34 -11.22 11.79
C GLN A 86 -4.76 -11.30 10.32
N PHE A 87 -3.84 -11.65 9.40
CA PHE A 87 -4.16 -11.85 8.00
C PHE A 87 -5.21 -12.96 7.80
N LEU A 88 -5.12 -14.08 8.50
CA LEU A 88 -6.09 -15.17 8.39
C LEU A 88 -7.46 -14.81 9.01
N ALA A 89 -7.48 -13.99 10.06
CA ALA A 89 -8.68 -13.54 10.75
C ALA A 89 -9.32 -12.27 10.16
N LEU A 90 -8.73 -11.67 9.12
CA LEU A 90 -9.06 -10.35 8.60
C LEU A 90 -10.56 -10.13 8.41
N GLN A 91 -11.24 -11.06 7.72
CA GLN A 91 -12.67 -10.93 7.40
C GLN A 91 -13.60 -10.85 8.62
N ASN A 92 -13.18 -11.39 9.77
CA ASN A 92 -14.00 -11.41 10.98
C ASN A 92 -13.69 -10.24 11.93
N MET A 93 -12.52 -9.62 11.80
CA MET A 93 -12.03 -8.61 12.75
C MET A 93 -12.09 -7.18 12.20
N THR A 94 -11.99 -6.99 10.88
CA THR A 94 -11.84 -5.64 10.31
C THR A 94 -13.17 -4.93 10.16
N LEU A 95 -13.15 -3.61 10.40
CA LEU A 95 -14.28 -2.73 10.08
C LEU A 95 -14.39 -2.44 8.57
N GLY A 96 -13.29 -2.57 7.83
CA GLY A 96 -13.25 -2.44 6.38
C GLY A 96 -13.64 -3.72 5.66
N THR A 97 -14.19 -3.57 4.44
CA THR A 97 -14.48 -4.71 3.57
C THR A 97 -13.27 -5.00 2.68
N TYR A 98 -12.51 -6.03 3.06
CA TYR A 98 -11.32 -6.48 2.32
C TYR A 98 -11.52 -7.86 1.71
N ALA A 99 -11.05 -8.03 0.48
CA ALA A 99 -10.99 -9.33 -0.19
C ALA A 99 -9.54 -9.74 -0.46
N TYR A 100 -9.21 -11.01 -0.22
CA TYR A 100 -7.91 -11.56 -0.54
C TYR A 100 -7.71 -11.67 -2.05
N VAL A 101 -6.48 -11.47 -2.51
CA VAL A 101 -6.08 -11.79 -3.88
C VAL A 101 -5.21 -13.04 -3.84
N ILE A 102 -5.67 -14.11 -4.50
CA ILE A 102 -4.92 -15.35 -4.64
C ILE A 102 -4.15 -15.27 -5.96
N GLU A 103 -2.83 -15.50 -5.92
CA GLU A 103 -2.04 -15.59 -7.13
C GLU A 103 -2.19 -16.98 -7.77
N ASN A 104 -2.60 -17.02 -9.04
CA ASN A 104 -2.99 -18.23 -9.76
C ASN A 104 -1.88 -19.29 -9.88
N GLU A 105 -0.60 -18.88 -9.85
CA GLU A 105 0.52 -19.80 -10.08
C GLU A 105 0.78 -20.70 -8.85
N ASN A 106 0.69 -20.14 -7.64
CA ASN A 106 1.02 -20.85 -6.41
C ASN A 106 -0.19 -21.11 -5.50
N HIS A 107 -1.37 -20.57 -5.83
CA HIS A 107 -2.57 -20.60 -4.98
C HIS A 107 -2.31 -20.02 -3.57
N THR A 108 -1.35 -19.10 -3.47
CA THR A 108 -0.92 -18.44 -2.23
C THR A 108 -1.51 -17.05 -2.15
N ALA A 109 -2.07 -16.68 -1.00
CA ALA A 109 -2.59 -15.34 -0.75
C ALA A 109 -1.58 -14.44 0.00
N LEU A 110 -0.71 -15.05 0.81
CA LEU A 110 0.37 -14.41 1.54
C LEU A 110 1.68 -15.18 1.31
N GLU A 111 2.76 -14.43 1.10
CA GLU A 111 4.12 -14.96 0.92
C GLU A 111 5.00 -14.45 2.06
N LEU A 112 5.60 -15.37 2.83
CA LEU A 112 6.62 -15.08 3.84
C LEU A 112 7.98 -15.50 3.29
N CYS A 113 8.88 -14.54 3.08
CA CYS A 113 10.23 -14.79 2.58
C CYS A 113 11.28 -14.35 3.59
N GLN A 114 12.36 -15.12 3.71
CA GLN A 114 13.60 -14.68 4.36
C GLN A 114 14.70 -14.52 3.31
N GLN A 115 15.50 -13.46 3.43
CA GLN A 115 16.72 -13.29 2.65
C GLN A 115 17.92 -13.42 3.58
N PHE A 116 18.90 -14.25 3.20
CA PHE A 116 20.08 -14.49 4.00
C PHE A 116 21.32 -14.73 3.14
N TYR A 117 22.51 -14.49 3.70
CA TYR A 117 23.78 -14.79 3.02
C TYR A 117 23.96 -16.31 2.86
N LYS A 118 24.46 -16.76 1.71
CA LYS A 118 24.69 -18.19 1.44
C LYS A 118 25.55 -18.83 2.53
N LYS A 119 26.60 -18.13 2.96
CA LYS A 119 27.48 -18.51 4.08
C LYS A 119 27.66 -17.31 5.00
N GLY A 120 27.51 -17.52 6.30
CA GLY A 120 27.76 -16.50 7.32
C GLY A 120 28.23 -17.17 8.60
N GLN A 121 29.52 -17.44 8.71
CA GLN A 121 30.13 -17.85 9.97
C GLN A 121 30.77 -16.60 10.57
N ILE A 122 30.24 -16.13 11.69
CA ILE A 122 30.73 -14.95 12.40
C ILE A 122 31.01 -15.41 13.84
N ASN A 123 32.25 -15.29 14.28
CA ASN A 123 32.64 -15.60 15.65
C ASN A 123 33.31 -14.37 16.28
N PRO A 124 32.51 -13.51 16.94
CA PRO A 124 33.02 -12.32 17.61
C PRO A 124 34.04 -12.62 18.72
N ALA A 125 33.95 -13.78 19.39
CA ALA A 125 34.87 -14.13 20.47
C ALA A 125 36.31 -14.36 19.97
N ASN A 126 36.46 -14.76 18.71
CA ASN A 126 37.75 -15.01 18.07
C ASN A 126 38.10 -13.94 17.02
N ASP A 127 37.34 -12.86 16.90
CA ASP A 127 37.51 -11.81 15.88
C ASP A 127 37.60 -12.35 14.44
N THR A 128 36.90 -13.45 14.14
CA THR A 128 36.94 -14.11 12.81
C THR A 128 35.58 -14.15 12.15
N PHE A 129 35.57 -14.01 10.82
CA PHE A 129 34.37 -14.15 10.01
C PHE A 129 34.68 -14.81 8.65
N ASN A 130 33.71 -15.54 8.11
CA ASN A 130 33.72 -16.12 6.77
C ASN A 130 32.33 -15.98 6.16
N ILE A 131 32.17 -14.98 5.29
CA ILE A 131 30.89 -14.60 4.69
C ILE A 131 30.97 -14.76 3.18
N ASN A 132 29.93 -15.35 2.59
CA ASN A 132 29.70 -15.31 1.15
C ASN A 132 28.55 -14.33 0.89
N PRO A 133 28.78 -13.21 0.19
CA PRO A 133 27.78 -12.15 0.01
C PRO A 133 26.63 -12.54 -0.93
N LEU A 134 26.67 -13.72 -1.56
CA LEU A 134 25.57 -14.20 -2.38
C LEU A 134 24.30 -14.36 -1.53
N VAL A 135 23.24 -13.65 -1.92
CA VAL A 135 21.95 -13.69 -1.25
C VAL A 135 21.16 -14.92 -1.71
N GLN A 136 20.59 -15.64 -0.74
CA GLN A 136 19.60 -16.69 -0.99
C GLN A 136 18.26 -16.24 -0.41
N THR A 137 17.18 -16.59 -1.10
CA THR A 137 15.81 -16.30 -0.68
C THR A 137 15.06 -17.62 -0.49
N GLU A 138 14.36 -17.74 0.62
CA GLU A 138 13.54 -18.90 0.98
C GLU A 138 12.15 -18.38 1.35
N CYS A 139 11.13 -18.83 0.63
CA CYS A 139 9.75 -18.35 0.79
C CYS A 139 8.80 -19.50 1.10
N ILE A 140 7.76 -19.19 1.87
CA ILE A 140 6.62 -20.06 2.10
C ILE A 140 5.32 -19.32 1.78
N GLY A 141 4.35 -20.05 1.26
CA GLY A 141 3.03 -19.54 0.94
C GLY A 141 2.00 -19.88 2.03
N VAL A 142 1.10 -18.94 2.32
CA VAL A 142 -0.03 -19.13 3.24
C VAL A 142 -1.31 -18.66 2.54
N SER A 143 -2.39 -19.43 2.69
CA SER A 143 -3.69 -19.11 2.09
C SER A 143 -4.84 -19.30 3.07
N PRO A 144 -5.87 -18.44 3.06
CA PRO A 144 -7.01 -18.57 3.97
C PRO A 144 -7.84 -19.83 3.72
N SER A 145 -7.84 -20.38 2.50
CA SER A 145 -8.56 -21.61 2.13
C SER A 145 -8.10 -22.86 2.89
N THR A 146 -6.90 -22.84 3.50
CA THR A 146 -6.38 -23.95 4.33
C THR A 146 -7.14 -24.11 5.65
N LEU A 147 -8.08 -23.23 6.00
CA LEU A 147 -8.93 -23.34 7.20
C LEU A 147 -9.80 -24.62 7.23
N THR A 148 -9.91 -25.36 6.12
CA THR A 148 -10.58 -26.67 6.07
C THR A 148 -9.68 -27.83 6.50
N HIS A 149 -8.35 -27.66 6.54
CA HIS A 149 -7.37 -28.69 6.93
C HIS A 149 -6.39 -28.15 8.00
N PRO A 150 -6.61 -28.45 9.30
CA PRO A 150 -5.87 -27.84 10.41
C PRO A 150 -4.36 -28.12 10.42
N THR A 151 -3.90 -29.15 9.70
CA THR A 151 -2.48 -29.51 9.55
C THR A 151 -1.71 -28.56 8.63
N GLU A 152 -2.33 -28.01 7.58
CA GLU A 152 -1.68 -27.04 6.67
C GLU A 152 -1.59 -25.64 7.28
N VAL A 153 -2.57 -25.28 8.12
CA VAL A 153 -2.67 -23.98 8.81
C VAL A 153 -1.46 -23.70 9.71
N ARG A 154 -0.64 -24.70 10.10
CA ARG A 154 0.52 -24.49 10.99
C ARG A 154 1.88 -24.63 10.32
N MET A 155 1.95 -24.82 9.01
CA MET A 155 3.24 -24.97 8.32
C MET A 155 4.15 -23.74 8.49
N TYR A 156 3.56 -22.55 8.59
CA TYR A 156 4.31 -21.32 8.85
C TYR A 156 5.01 -21.29 10.22
N ARG A 157 4.54 -22.08 11.20
CA ARG A 157 5.18 -22.18 12.53
C ARG A 157 6.49 -22.96 12.52
N ASN A 158 6.71 -23.77 11.48
CA ASN A 158 7.96 -24.50 11.29
C ASN A 158 9.03 -23.66 10.57
N PHE A 159 8.71 -22.42 10.20
CA PHE A 159 9.63 -21.53 9.50
C PHE A 159 10.76 -21.09 10.43
N THR A 160 11.98 -21.54 10.14
CA THR A 160 13.16 -21.26 10.98
C THR A 160 14.01 -20.14 10.38
N LEU A 161 14.16 -19.04 11.12
CA LEU A 161 14.98 -17.91 10.73
C LEU A 161 16.45 -18.13 11.05
N LYS A 162 17.32 -17.81 10.08
CA LYS A 162 18.78 -17.92 10.21
C LYS A 162 19.40 -16.60 10.67
N PHE A 163 19.04 -16.11 11.87
CA PHE A 163 19.40 -14.77 12.39
C PHE A 163 20.86 -14.34 12.16
N TYR A 164 21.81 -15.25 12.41
CA TYR A 164 23.25 -14.98 12.29
C TYR A 164 23.71 -14.61 10.86
N LYS A 165 22.89 -14.89 9.85
CA LYS A 165 23.16 -14.55 8.44
C LYS A 165 21.95 -13.93 7.73
N LEU A 166 20.93 -13.54 8.49
CA LEU A 166 19.66 -13.01 8.01
C LEU A 166 19.81 -11.54 7.62
N ILE A 167 19.46 -11.20 6.38
CA ILE A 167 19.46 -9.83 5.86
C ILE A 167 18.13 -9.16 6.19
N ASN A 168 17.02 -9.82 5.85
CA ASN A 168 15.68 -9.35 6.17
C ASN A 168 14.66 -10.49 6.12
N VAL A 169 13.46 -10.21 6.62
CA VAL A 169 12.26 -11.03 6.40
C VAL A 169 11.20 -10.12 5.78
N SER A 170 10.52 -10.58 4.75
CA SER A 170 9.42 -9.86 4.11
C SER A 170 8.16 -10.70 4.10
N ILE A 171 7.04 -10.13 4.54
CA ILE A 171 5.70 -10.67 4.35
C ILE A 171 5.01 -9.83 3.28
N ARG A 172 4.51 -10.48 2.22
CA ARG A 172 3.83 -9.82 1.10
C ARG A 172 2.48 -10.44 0.86
N PHE A 173 1.47 -9.60 0.70
CA PHE A 173 0.13 -10.05 0.34
C PHE A 173 -0.62 -8.90 -0.33
N LYS A 174 -1.75 -9.24 -0.95
CA LYS A 174 -2.58 -8.28 -1.67
C LYS A 174 -4.02 -8.31 -1.16
N LEU A 175 -4.56 -7.14 -0.89
CA LEU A 175 -5.96 -6.95 -0.48
C LEU A 175 -6.68 -6.06 -1.48
N LYS A 176 -7.94 -6.37 -1.75
CA LYS A 176 -8.84 -5.52 -2.53
C LYS A 176 -9.83 -4.82 -1.61
N ALA A 177 -10.11 -3.56 -1.90
CA ALA A 177 -11.20 -2.81 -1.30
C ALA A 177 -11.89 -1.95 -2.37
N ILE A 178 -13.07 -1.44 -2.04
CA ILE A 178 -13.84 -0.52 -2.90
C ILE A 178 -13.99 0.79 -2.14
N ASN A 179 -13.65 1.90 -2.78
CA ASN A 179 -13.82 3.22 -2.17
C ASN A 179 -15.25 3.71 -2.36
N ILE A 180 -16.12 3.43 -1.40
CA ILE A 180 -17.54 3.85 -1.44
C ILE A 180 -17.75 5.35 -1.14
N GLN A 181 -16.72 6.07 -0.67
CA GLN A 181 -16.82 7.50 -0.35
C GLN A 181 -17.11 8.34 -1.60
N THR A 182 -16.66 7.89 -2.76
CA THR A 182 -16.85 8.59 -4.05
C THR A 182 -18.33 8.75 -4.42
N ILE A 183 -19.21 7.86 -3.94
CA ILE A 183 -20.66 7.93 -4.16
C ILE A 183 -21.25 9.25 -3.63
N ILE A 184 -20.70 9.80 -2.54
CA ILE A 184 -21.13 11.08 -1.96
C ILE A 184 -20.93 12.23 -2.97
N ASN A 185 -19.89 12.15 -3.78
CA ASN A 185 -19.54 13.14 -4.79
C ASN A 185 -20.16 12.87 -6.15
N HIS A 186 -21.08 11.92 -6.24
CA HIS A 186 -21.68 11.48 -7.50
C HIS A 186 -20.69 10.89 -8.50
N GLU A 187 -19.62 10.30 -8.00
CA GLU A 187 -18.60 9.59 -8.78
C GLU A 187 -18.74 8.07 -8.58
N ILE A 188 -18.40 7.31 -9.63
CA ILE A 188 -18.44 5.84 -9.59
C ILE A 188 -17.29 5.34 -8.71
N PRO A 189 -17.51 4.39 -7.78
CA PRO A 189 -16.44 3.80 -6.97
C PRO A 189 -15.37 3.10 -7.80
N ASP A 190 -14.12 3.42 -7.48
CA ASP A 190 -12.97 2.67 -7.97
C ASP A 190 -12.65 1.46 -7.08
N CYS A 191 -12.08 0.44 -7.72
CA CYS A 191 -11.60 -0.77 -7.10
C CYS A 191 -10.09 -0.63 -6.82
N TYR A 192 -9.74 -0.69 -5.54
CA TYR A 192 -8.37 -0.56 -5.05
C TYR A 192 -7.77 -1.94 -4.82
N THR A 193 -6.54 -2.14 -5.26
CA THR A 193 -5.71 -3.29 -4.89
C THR A 193 -4.49 -2.78 -4.14
N PHE A 194 -4.47 -3.04 -2.84
CA PHE A 194 -3.37 -2.76 -1.93
C PHE A 194 -2.35 -3.90 -2.00
N LYS A 195 -1.09 -3.56 -2.28
CA LYS A 195 0.05 -4.48 -2.23
C LYS A 195 0.83 -4.16 -0.96
N ILE A 196 0.55 -4.94 0.08
CA ILE A 196 1.11 -4.71 1.41
C ILE A 196 2.40 -5.51 1.53
N GLN A 197 3.47 -4.83 1.94
CA GLN A 197 4.76 -5.42 2.23
C GLN A 197 5.21 -5.03 3.63
N ILE A 198 5.32 -6.02 4.51
CA ILE A 198 5.90 -5.84 5.85
C ILE A 198 7.34 -6.32 5.81
N LEU A 199 8.28 -5.43 6.16
CA LEU A 199 9.71 -5.67 6.10
C LEU A 199 10.32 -5.60 7.50
N PHE A 200 10.97 -6.70 7.89
CA PHE A 200 11.86 -6.82 9.04
C PHE A 200 13.29 -6.64 8.53
N ASP A 201 13.86 -5.44 8.66
CA ASP A 201 15.19 -5.10 8.16
C ASP A 201 16.27 -5.38 9.22
N ASN A 202 17.18 -6.31 8.90
CA ASN A 202 18.34 -6.67 9.71
C ASN A 202 19.68 -6.38 9.00
N LYS A 203 19.70 -5.56 7.94
CA LYS A 203 20.92 -5.29 7.15
C LYS A 203 22.09 -4.76 7.99
N ALA A 204 21.80 -4.00 9.04
CA ALA A 204 22.82 -3.43 9.92
C ALA A 204 23.42 -4.46 10.90
N HIS A 205 22.77 -5.62 11.11
CA HIS A 205 23.19 -6.65 12.07
C HIS A 205 23.52 -6.10 13.47
N SER A 206 22.81 -5.07 13.92
CA SER A 206 23.10 -4.35 15.17
C SER A 206 22.36 -4.90 16.40
N GLY A 207 21.60 -6.00 16.25
CA GLY A 207 20.69 -6.52 17.27
C GLY A 207 19.35 -5.78 17.34
N ARG A 208 19.14 -4.74 16.52
CA ARG A 208 17.86 -4.06 16.32
C ARG A 208 17.33 -4.37 14.92
N ILE A 209 16.15 -4.97 14.82
CA ILE A 209 15.47 -5.22 13.55
C ILE A 209 14.36 -4.20 13.40
N LYS A 210 14.47 -3.31 12.40
CA LYS A 210 13.42 -2.32 12.12
C LYS A 210 12.26 -3.02 11.43
N VAL A 211 11.03 -2.77 11.87
CA VAL A 211 9.82 -3.32 11.25
C VAL A 211 9.07 -2.18 10.59
N SER A 212 8.72 -2.35 9.33
CA SER A 212 8.02 -1.34 8.54
C SER A 212 6.96 -1.98 7.67
N LEU A 213 5.86 -1.26 7.44
CA LEU A 213 4.80 -1.65 6.51
C LEU A 213 4.76 -0.63 5.39
N ASP A 214 4.94 -1.10 4.17
CA ASP A 214 4.79 -0.35 2.95
C ASP A 214 3.55 -0.83 2.19
N ASN A 215 2.90 0.08 1.46
CA ASN A 215 1.64 -0.19 0.77
C ASN A 215 1.62 0.50 -0.60
N ASP A 216 1.78 -0.30 -1.64
CA ASP A 216 1.60 0.17 -3.02
C ASP A 216 0.15 -0.02 -3.47
N VAL A 217 -0.45 1.04 -4.00
CA VAL A 217 -1.86 1.04 -4.40
C VAL A 217 -2.01 0.98 -5.92
N VAL A 218 -2.84 0.05 -6.41
CA VAL A 218 -3.24 -0.02 -7.82
C VAL A 218 -4.74 0.23 -7.91
N ILE A 219 -5.11 1.26 -8.66
CA ILE A 219 -6.50 1.67 -8.86
C ILE A 219 -6.97 1.15 -10.22
N LYS A 220 -8.17 0.59 -10.25
CA LYS A 220 -8.84 0.13 -11.46
C LYS A 220 -10.33 0.44 -11.37
N GLU A 221 -10.95 0.66 -12.52
CA GLU A 221 -12.41 0.71 -12.60
C GLU A 221 -13.01 -0.65 -12.20
N CYS A 222 -14.06 -0.61 -11.39
CA CYS A 222 -14.81 -1.82 -11.03
C CYS A 222 -15.64 -2.31 -12.23
N MET A 223 -15.59 -3.62 -12.52
CA MET A 223 -16.45 -4.23 -13.54
C MET A 223 -17.90 -4.35 -13.05
N ASP A 224 -18.86 -4.23 -13.98
CA ASP A 224 -20.29 -4.47 -13.77
C ASP A 224 -20.90 -3.75 -12.54
N HIS A 225 -20.56 -2.47 -12.34
CA HIS A 225 -21.12 -1.67 -11.25
C HIS A 225 -22.56 -1.24 -11.55
N SER A 226 -23.45 -1.35 -10.57
CA SER A 226 -24.81 -0.83 -10.64
C SER A 226 -25.10 0.08 -9.46
N VAL A 227 -25.29 1.38 -9.72
CA VAL A 227 -25.76 2.33 -8.71
C VAL A 227 -27.20 2.70 -9.04
N LEU A 228 -28.15 2.21 -8.23
CA LEU A 228 -29.57 2.53 -8.37
C LEU A 228 -29.77 4.04 -8.20
N GLY A 229 -30.25 4.71 -9.24
CA GLY A 229 -30.51 6.17 -9.25
C GLY A 229 -29.58 7.00 -10.14
N TYR A 230 -28.54 6.41 -10.72
CA TYR A 230 -27.64 7.09 -11.67
C TYR A 230 -28.03 6.77 -13.12
N GLY A 231 -28.17 7.81 -13.95
CA GLY A 231 -28.34 7.66 -15.40
C GLY A 231 -27.05 7.14 -16.07
N PRO A 232 -27.13 6.49 -17.24
CA PRO A 232 -26.03 5.69 -17.82
C PRO A 232 -24.81 6.47 -18.33
N ASN A 233 -24.69 7.77 -18.09
CA ASN A 233 -23.60 8.60 -18.58
C ASN A 233 -23.30 9.73 -17.58
N ASP A 234 -22.19 9.65 -16.86
CA ASP A 234 -21.62 10.83 -16.20
C ASP A 234 -20.11 10.95 -16.48
N TYR A 235 -19.76 11.04 -17.76
CA TYR A 235 -18.45 11.50 -18.25
C TYR A 235 -18.30 13.03 -18.16
N LYS A 236 -18.85 13.68 -17.12
CA LYS A 236 -18.89 15.15 -17.04
C LYS A 236 -17.50 15.79 -16.90
N LEU A 237 -16.53 15.07 -16.33
CA LEU A 237 -15.14 15.54 -16.21
C LEU A 237 -14.38 15.52 -17.55
N LEU A 238 -14.68 14.56 -18.45
CA LEU A 238 -14.03 14.45 -19.76
C LEU A 238 -14.41 15.57 -20.74
N ILE A 239 -15.45 16.35 -20.45
CA ILE A 239 -15.90 17.47 -21.30
C ILE A 239 -15.10 18.75 -21.02
N PHE A 240 -14.38 18.82 -19.89
CA PHE A 240 -13.65 20.00 -19.45
C PHE A 240 -12.13 19.97 -19.73
N ASP A 241 -11.62 18.91 -20.36
CA ASP A 241 -10.22 18.79 -20.80
C ASP A 241 -9.96 19.39 -22.20
#